data_AF-U2RF81-F1
#
_entry.id   AF-U2RF81-F1
#
_cell.length_a   1.000
_cell.length_b   1.000
_cell.length_c   1.000
_cell.angle_alpha   90.00
_cell.angle_beta   90.00
_cell.angle_gamma   90.00
#
_symmetry.space_group_name_H-M   'P 1'
#
loop_
_entity.id
_entity.type
_entity.pdbx_description
1 polymer ?
#
loop_
_entity_poly.entity_id
_entity_poly.type
_entity_poly.pdbx_seq_one_letter_code
_entity_poly.pdbx_strand_id
1 'polypeptide(L)'
;MSTSRIAATGPRPIADTGLRGGAGGAAVLVALLVAVVLVGMWHVTQGTSGIGMWDLLRYAAGARETVGGVPVADVLTGSRLPRLLAGIAVGIALGAAGALLQSVTRNVLASPDTLAVSAGSYFALSAVAAFGLSVPLWASGGVAFVGGLAAAALVLGV
;
A
#
# COMPACT_ATOMS: atom_id res chain seq x y z
N MET A 1 -41.84 3.01 56.87
CA MET A 1 -42.49 2.50 55.64
C MET A 1 -42.23 3.47 54.50
N SER A 2 -41.27 3.17 53.61
CA SER A 2 -41.07 3.91 52.37
C SER A 2 -40.73 2.89 51.28
N THR A 3 -41.72 2.56 50.46
CA THR A 3 -41.58 1.64 49.32
C THR A 3 -41.21 2.47 48.10
N SER A 4 -39.93 2.48 47.72
CA SER A 4 -39.50 2.99 46.41
C SER A 4 -39.80 1.95 45.35
N ARG A 5 -40.73 2.27 44.44
CA ARG A 5 -41.04 1.46 43.26
C ARG A 5 -39.93 1.65 42.23
N ILE A 6 -39.15 0.59 41.99
CA ILE A 6 -38.22 0.51 40.87
C ILE A 6 -39.06 0.39 39.60
N ALA A 7 -39.09 1.46 38.80
CA ALA A 7 -39.73 1.46 37.50
C ALA A 7 -38.95 0.55 36.54
N ALA A 8 -39.60 -0.54 36.11
CA ALA A 8 -39.07 -1.44 35.08
C ALA A 8 -38.93 -0.67 33.76
N THR A 9 -37.70 -0.41 33.35
CA THR A 9 -37.41 0.18 32.03
C THR A 9 -37.59 -0.90 30.98
N GLY A 10 -38.56 -0.72 30.07
CA GLY A 10 -38.78 -1.62 28.95
C GLY A 10 -37.57 -1.70 28.01
N PRO A 11 -37.50 -2.72 27.12
CA PRO A 11 -36.41 -2.88 26.19
C PRO A 11 -36.22 -1.60 25.35
N ARG A 12 -35.03 -1.01 25.42
CA ARG A 12 -34.70 0.17 24.60
C ARG A 12 -34.67 -0.27 23.13
N PRO A 13 -35.25 0.51 22.20
CA PRO A 13 -35.08 0.25 20.78
C PRO A 13 -33.59 0.28 20.46
N ILE A 14 -33.03 -0.84 20.03
CA ILE A 14 -31.73 -0.89 19.38
C ILE A 14 -31.89 -0.10 18.08
N ALA A 15 -31.33 1.10 18.05
CA ALA A 15 -31.30 1.89 16.83
C ALA A 15 -30.54 1.09 15.77
N ASP A 16 -31.22 0.76 14.67
CA ASP A 16 -30.63 0.14 13.50
C ASP A 16 -29.56 1.08 12.94
N THR A 17 -28.30 0.85 13.31
CA THR A 17 -27.12 1.52 12.72
C THR A 17 -26.72 0.89 11.38
N GLY A 18 -27.59 0.07 10.79
CA GLY A 18 -27.40 -0.49 9.47
C GLY A 18 -27.71 0.54 8.38
N LEU A 19 -26.89 0.58 7.34
CA LEU A 19 -27.17 1.17 6.01
C LEU A 19 -26.72 2.62 5.74
N ARG A 20 -26.39 3.47 6.73
CA ARG A 20 -25.83 4.81 6.42
C ARG A 20 -24.34 4.81 6.06
N GLY A 21 -23.61 3.73 6.31
CA GLY A 21 -22.16 3.62 6.02
C GLY A 21 -21.79 3.27 4.58
N GLY A 22 -22.67 2.63 3.81
CA GLY A 22 -22.34 2.07 2.49
C GLY A 22 -22.08 3.13 1.41
N ALA A 23 -22.93 4.16 1.35
CA ALA A 23 -22.78 5.25 0.38
C ALA A 23 -21.54 6.11 0.65
N GLY A 24 -21.23 6.35 1.92
CA GLY A 24 -20.01 7.07 2.33
C GLY A 24 -18.74 6.30 2.00
N GLY A 25 -18.71 4.99 2.31
CA GLY A 25 -17.57 4.13 1.98
C GLY A 25 -17.33 4.03 0.47
N ALA A 26 -18.39 3.83 -0.33
CA ALA A 26 -18.28 3.79 -1.78
C ALA A 26 -17.75 5.12 -2.36
N ALA A 27 -18.25 6.26 -1.87
CA ALA A 27 -17.77 7.57 -2.29
C ALA A 27 -16.27 7.76 -1.99
N VAL A 28 -15.80 7.34 -0.82
CA VAL A 28 -14.38 7.39 -0.45
C VAL A 28 -13.54 6.50 -1.38
N LEU A 29 -13.98 5.27 -1.66
CA LEU A 29 -13.25 4.38 -2.57
C LEU A 29 -13.15 4.94 -3.99
N VAL A 30 -14.23 5.54 -4.49
CA VAL A 30 -14.23 6.23 -5.80
C VAL A 30 -13.27 7.42 -5.78
N ALA A 31 -13.31 8.25 -4.73
CA ALA A 31 -12.40 9.38 -4.60
C ALA A 31 -10.92 8.95 -4.56
N LEU A 32 -10.61 7.89 -3.81
CA LEU A 32 -9.26 7.30 -3.75
C LEU A 32 -8.83 6.73 -5.10
N LEU A 33 -9.73 6.06 -5.83
CA LEU A 33 -9.44 5.56 -7.17
C LEU A 33 -9.12 6.70 -8.14
N VAL A 34 -9.92 7.77 -8.13
CA VAL A 34 -9.67 8.97 -8.93
C VAL A 34 -8.32 9.58 -8.57
N ALA A 35 -8.01 9.70 -7.28
CA ALA A 35 -6.71 10.20 -6.82
C ALA A 35 -5.54 9.33 -7.32
N VAL A 36 -5.66 8.00 -7.27
CA VAL A 36 -4.64 7.07 -7.79
C VAL A 36 -4.45 7.25 -9.30
N VAL A 37 -5.52 7.43 -10.07
CA VAL A 37 -5.43 7.69 -11.52
C VAL A 37 -4.71 9.01 -11.80
N LEU A 38 -5.12 10.10 -11.14
CA LEU A 38 -4.53 11.42 -11.35
C LEU A 38 -3.04 11.47 -10.94
N VAL A 39 -2.71 10.91 -9.78
CA VAL A 39 -1.31 10.81 -9.31
C VAL A 39 -0.50 9.86 -10.19
N GLY A 40 -1.11 8.78 -10.69
CA GLY A 40 -0.47 7.86 -11.64
C GLY A 40 -0.14 8.54 -12.96
N MET A 41 -1.08 9.32 -13.53
CA MET A 41 -0.85 10.14 -14.71
C MET A 41 0.28 11.14 -14.48
N TRP A 42 0.29 11.81 -13.31
CA TRP A 42 1.39 12.69 -12.93
C TRP A 42 2.72 11.92 -12.84
N HIS A 43 2.77 10.80 -12.13
CA HIS A 43 3.96 9.97 -11.94
C HIS A 43 4.62 9.56 -13.27
N VAL A 44 3.81 9.17 -14.25
CA VAL A 44 4.31 8.73 -15.56
C VAL A 44 5.01 9.85 -16.32
N THR A 45 4.74 11.12 -16.00
CA THR A 45 5.43 12.27 -16.61
C THR A 45 6.76 12.61 -15.92
N GLN A 46 6.96 12.14 -14.68
CA GLN A 46 8.18 12.39 -13.93
C GLN A 46 9.32 11.47 -14.38
N GLY A 47 10.52 12.02 -14.56
CA GLY A 47 11.71 11.25 -14.86
C GLY A 47 12.89 12.10 -15.30
N THR A 48 14.09 11.53 -15.22
CA THR A 48 15.35 12.17 -15.61
C THR A 48 15.74 11.91 -17.06
N SER A 49 14.94 11.14 -17.80
CA SER A 49 15.25 10.67 -19.16
C SER A 49 14.98 11.71 -20.26
N GLY A 50 14.60 12.94 -19.92
CA GLY A 50 14.23 13.99 -20.89
C GLY A 50 12.88 13.78 -21.60
N ILE A 51 12.21 12.64 -21.38
CA ILE A 51 10.88 12.32 -21.95
C ILE A 51 9.79 13.04 -21.16
N GLY A 52 9.12 13.99 -21.81
CA GLY A 52 8.06 14.81 -21.25
C GLY A 52 6.65 14.31 -21.57
N MET A 53 5.64 15.06 -21.12
CA MET A 53 4.21 14.76 -21.35
C MET A 53 3.88 14.63 -22.84
N TRP A 54 4.41 15.52 -23.67
CA TRP A 54 4.08 15.56 -25.10
C TRP A 54 4.59 14.32 -25.84
N ASP A 55 5.77 13.82 -25.48
CA ASP A 55 6.34 12.60 -26.07
C ASP A 55 5.49 11.38 -25.69
N LEU A 56 4.96 11.35 -24.47
CA LEU A 56 4.05 10.30 -23.99
C LEU A 56 2.69 10.35 -24.71
N LEU A 57 2.15 11.56 -24.95
CA LEU A 57 0.90 11.73 -25.71
C LEU A 57 1.07 11.32 -27.17
N ARG A 58 2.19 11.68 -27.81
CA ARG A 58 2.52 11.22 -29.16
C ARG A 58 2.71 9.72 -29.21
N TYR A 59 3.39 9.14 -28.22
CA TYR A 59 3.53 7.70 -28.08
C TYR A 59 2.15 7.01 -27.94
N ALA A 60 1.25 7.57 -27.14
CA ALA A 60 -0.13 7.09 -27.01
C ALA A 60 -0.93 7.22 -28.32
N ALA A 61 -0.65 8.25 -29.15
CA ALA A 61 -1.20 8.42 -30.48
C ALA A 61 -0.56 7.51 -31.55
N GLY A 62 0.39 6.64 -31.16
CA GLY A 62 1.03 5.66 -32.04
C GLY A 62 2.40 6.08 -32.58
N ALA A 63 2.91 7.27 -32.25
CA ALA A 63 4.25 7.69 -32.64
C ALA A 63 5.31 6.83 -31.93
N ARG A 64 6.35 6.44 -32.66
CA ARG A 64 7.48 5.67 -32.12
C ARG A 64 8.72 6.57 -32.13
N GLU A 65 8.78 7.46 -31.16
CA GLU A 65 9.87 8.44 -31.02
C GLU A 65 10.99 7.92 -30.10
N THR A 66 12.20 8.41 -30.36
CA THR A 66 13.41 8.12 -29.59
C THR A 66 13.94 9.43 -29.02
N VAL A 67 14.10 9.52 -27.71
CA VAL A 67 14.59 10.72 -27.01
C VAL A 67 15.93 10.36 -26.38
N GLY A 68 16.98 11.13 -26.70
CA GLY A 68 18.34 10.87 -26.16
C GLY A 68 18.92 9.50 -26.55
N GLY A 69 18.49 8.93 -27.69
CA GLY A 69 18.92 7.62 -28.17
C GLY A 69 18.17 6.42 -27.55
N VAL A 70 17.20 6.66 -26.67
CA VAL A 70 16.39 5.62 -26.03
C VAL A 70 14.94 5.69 -26.50
N PRO A 71 14.31 4.58 -26.92
CA PRO A 71 12.90 4.55 -27.26
C PRO A 71 12.02 4.96 -26.07
N VAL A 72 10.99 5.77 -26.32
CA VAL A 72 10.03 6.17 -25.28
C VAL A 72 9.36 4.95 -24.63
N ALA A 73 9.09 3.91 -25.44
CA ALA A 73 8.53 2.65 -24.98
C ALA A 73 9.37 2.00 -23.87
N ASP A 74 10.69 1.92 -24.04
CA ASP A 74 11.59 1.20 -23.12
C ASP A 74 11.64 1.88 -21.75
N VAL A 75 11.62 3.21 -21.71
CA VAL A 75 11.56 3.95 -20.44
C VAL A 75 10.20 3.76 -19.76
N LEU A 76 9.12 3.77 -20.53
CA LEU A 76 7.77 3.61 -20.02
C LEU A 76 7.56 2.19 -19.46
N THR A 77 7.83 1.15 -20.26
CA THR A 77 7.60 -0.25 -19.88
C THR A 77 8.70 -0.84 -19.03
N GLY A 78 9.94 -0.35 -19.14
CA GLY A 78 11.09 -0.86 -18.40
C GLY A 78 11.26 -0.22 -17.02
N SER A 79 10.68 0.94 -16.75
CA SER A 79 10.92 1.67 -15.49
C SER A 79 9.68 2.34 -14.91
N ARG A 80 9.01 3.23 -15.65
CA ARG A 80 7.92 4.06 -15.09
C ARG A 80 6.68 3.24 -14.75
N LEU A 81 6.22 2.40 -15.67
CA LEU A 81 5.02 1.58 -15.48
C LEU A 81 5.22 0.48 -14.43
N PRO A 82 6.33 -0.30 -14.43
CA PRO A 82 6.60 -1.25 -13.34
C PRO A 82 6.63 -0.58 -11.96
N ARG A 83 7.23 0.61 -11.84
CA ARG A 83 7.29 1.36 -10.58
C ARG A 83 5.92 1.84 -10.11
N LEU A 84 5.09 2.34 -11.03
CA LEU A 84 3.71 2.74 -10.73
C LEU A 84 2.89 1.54 -10.23
N LEU A 85 2.93 0.42 -10.96
CA LEU A 85 2.21 -0.79 -10.61
C LEU A 85 2.68 -1.37 -9.27
N ALA A 86 3.99 -1.40 -9.03
CA ALA A 86 4.56 -1.80 -7.75
C ALA A 86 4.07 -0.89 -6.61
N GLY A 87 4.08 0.43 -6.80
CA GLY A 87 3.59 1.38 -5.80
C GLY A 87 2.10 1.18 -5.46
N ILE A 88 1.25 0.97 -6.47
CA ILE A 88 -0.18 0.68 -6.27
C ILE A 88 -0.36 -0.65 -5.52
N ALA A 89 0.33 -1.71 -5.95
CA ALA A 89 0.24 -3.03 -5.33
C ALA A 89 0.69 -3.00 -3.86
N VAL A 90 1.82 -2.34 -3.55
CA VAL A 90 2.31 -2.15 -2.19
C VAL A 90 1.33 -1.33 -1.36
N GLY A 91 0.78 -0.24 -1.92
CA GLY A 91 -0.22 0.58 -1.22
C GLY A 91 -1.49 -0.21 -0.85
N ILE A 92 -2.00 -1.03 -1.77
CA ILE A 92 -3.14 -1.92 -1.50
C ILE A 92 -2.80 -2.93 -0.41
N ALA A 93 -1.63 -3.58 -0.50
CA ALA A 93 -1.19 -4.56 0.48
C ALA A 93 -1.04 -3.95 1.89
N LEU A 94 -0.41 -2.77 2.01
CA LEU A 94 -0.26 -2.05 3.28
C LEU A 94 -1.60 -1.58 3.84
N GLY A 95 -2.50 -1.08 3.00
CA GLY A 95 -3.86 -0.69 3.41
C GLY A 95 -4.66 -1.87 3.94
N ALA A 96 -4.61 -3.02 3.25
CA ALA A 96 -5.27 -4.25 3.68
C ALA A 96 -4.65 -4.79 4.98
N ALA A 97 -3.32 -4.84 5.09
CA ALA A 97 -2.63 -5.29 6.29
C ALA A 97 -2.96 -4.42 7.51
N GLY A 98 -3.00 -3.09 7.33
CA GLY A 98 -3.42 -2.14 8.36
C GLY A 98 -4.85 -2.37 8.82
N ALA A 99 -5.80 -2.48 7.89
CA ALA A 99 -7.21 -2.73 8.20
C ALA A 99 -7.41 -4.06 8.96
N LEU A 100 -6.72 -5.13 8.53
CA LEU A 100 -6.75 -6.43 9.20
C LEU A 100 -6.17 -6.35 10.61
N LEU A 101 -5.00 -5.71 10.78
CA LEU A 101 -4.36 -5.62 12.09
C LEU A 101 -5.18 -4.76 13.05
N GLN A 102 -5.73 -3.63 12.59
CA GLN A 102 -6.64 -2.79 13.37
C GLN A 102 -7.88 -3.56 13.80
N SER A 103 -8.44 -4.42 12.93
CA SER A 103 -9.58 -5.27 13.25
C SER A 103 -9.26 -6.34 14.29
N VAL A 104 -8.13 -7.05 14.13
CA VAL A 104 -7.72 -8.13 15.05
C VAL A 104 -7.38 -7.56 16.44
N THR A 105 -6.63 -6.47 16.47
CA THR A 105 -6.21 -5.82 17.72
C THR A 105 -7.33 -4.97 18.35
N ARG A 106 -8.38 -4.66 17.60
CA ARG A 106 -9.41 -3.66 17.95
C ARG A 106 -8.80 -2.33 18.37
N ASN A 107 -7.69 -1.95 17.72
CA ASN A 107 -6.97 -0.73 17.99
C ASN A 107 -6.75 0.04 16.69
N VAL A 108 -7.41 1.19 16.54
CA VAL A 108 -7.33 2.07 15.37
C VAL A 108 -5.91 2.63 15.17
N LEU A 109 -5.07 2.63 16.21
CA LEU A 109 -3.67 3.05 16.14
C LEU A 109 -2.72 1.92 15.74
N ALA A 110 -3.19 0.68 15.61
CA ALA A 110 -2.34 -0.43 15.17
C ALA A 110 -1.92 -0.25 13.71
N SER A 111 -0.65 -0.55 13.43
CA SER A 111 -0.07 -0.47 12.09
C SER A 111 0.80 -1.71 11.83
N PRO A 112 0.88 -2.19 10.58
CA PRO A 112 1.68 -3.37 10.25
C PRO A 112 3.17 -3.21 10.58
N ASP A 113 3.70 -1.98 10.64
CA ASP A 113 5.09 -1.72 11.02
C ASP A 113 5.39 -2.07 12.48
N THR A 114 4.38 -2.14 13.36
CA THR A 114 4.59 -2.49 14.78
C THR A 114 5.05 -3.94 14.97
N LEU A 115 4.89 -4.80 13.96
CA LEU A 115 5.39 -6.19 13.97
C LEU A 115 6.88 -6.29 13.58
N ALA A 116 7.60 -5.17 13.47
CA ALA A 116 9.02 -5.10 13.12
C ALA A 116 9.38 -5.71 11.75
N VAL A 117 8.39 -5.96 10.88
CA VAL A 117 8.58 -6.59 9.55
C VAL A 117 9.53 -5.77 8.68
N SER A 118 9.39 -4.45 8.72
CA SER A 118 10.25 -3.49 8.00
C SER A 118 11.69 -3.53 8.52
N ALA A 119 11.87 -3.53 9.84
CA ALA A 119 13.19 -3.61 10.48
C ALA A 119 13.91 -4.94 10.17
N GLY A 120 13.18 -6.07 10.23
CA GLY A 120 13.73 -7.39 9.87
C GLY A 120 14.15 -7.49 8.40
N SER A 121 13.34 -6.92 7.50
CA SER A 121 13.63 -6.88 6.07
C SER A 121 14.92 -6.10 5.77
N TYR A 122 15.05 -4.91 6.37
CA TYR A 122 16.25 -4.08 6.22
C TYR A 122 17.47 -4.73 6.87
N PHE A 123 17.31 -5.36 8.02
CA PHE A 123 18.39 -6.07 8.70
C PHE A 123 18.94 -7.21 7.84
N ALA A 124 18.08 -8.05 7.26
CA ALA A 124 18.51 -9.16 6.42
C ALA A 124 19.29 -8.68 5.17
N LEU A 125 18.78 -7.66 4.48
CA LEU A 125 19.48 -7.08 3.33
C LEU A 125 20.82 -6.43 3.74
N SER A 126 20.83 -5.70 4.85
CA SER A 126 22.05 -5.06 5.36
C SER A 126 23.09 -6.08 5.79
N ALA A 127 22.68 -7.20 6.39
CA ALA A 127 23.58 -8.29 6.76
C ALA A 127 24.19 -8.92 5.50
N VAL A 128 23.37 -9.28 4.50
CA VAL A 128 23.86 -9.79 3.20
C VAL A 128 24.89 -8.84 2.59
N ALA A 129 24.61 -7.54 2.56
CA ALA A 129 25.52 -6.53 2.05
C ALA A 129 26.80 -6.41 2.88
N ALA A 130 26.70 -6.39 4.21
CA ALA A 130 27.83 -6.25 5.14
C ALA A 130 28.80 -7.44 5.07
N PHE A 131 28.30 -8.65 4.81
CA PHE A 131 29.13 -9.84 4.60
C PHE A 131 29.62 -10.00 3.15
N GLY A 132 29.34 -9.03 2.27
CA GLY A 132 29.79 -9.05 0.87
C GLY A 132 29.12 -10.14 0.01
N LEU A 133 27.97 -10.66 0.44
CA LEU A 133 27.23 -11.67 -0.31
C LEU A 133 26.49 -11.00 -1.46
N SER A 134 26.77 -11.42 -2.69
CA SER A 134 26.03 -10.96 -3.87
C SER A 134 24.79 -11.82 -4.06
N VAL A 135 23.62 -11.18 -4.00
CA VAL A 135 22.33 -11.82 -4.24
C VAL A 135 21.75 -11.25 -5.53
N PRO A 136 21.33 -12.10 -6.49
CA PRO A 136 20.65 -11.63 -7.69
C PRO A 136 19.45 -10.75 -7.35
N LEU A 137 19.15 -9.73 -8.17
CA LEU A 137 18.05 -8.79 -7.92
C LEU A 137 16.69 -9.48 -7.73
N TRP A 138 16.44 -10.59 -8.45
CA TRP A 138 15.20 -11.35 -8.29
C TRP A 138 15.11 -12.07 -6.94
N ALA A 139 16.25 -12.41 -6.32
CA ALA A 139 16.32 -13.10 -5.04
C ALA A 139 16.40 -12.16 -3.83
N SER A 140 16.79 -10.90 -4.01
CA SER A 140 16.87 -9.91 -2.92
C SER A 140 15.50 -9.64 -2.28
N GLY A 141 14.41 -9.73 -3.06
CA GLY A 141 13.05 -9.68 -2.53
C GLY A 141 12.75 -10.81 -1.54
N GLY A 142 13.24 -12.02 -1.83
CA GLY A 142 13.10 -13.19 -0.94
C GLY A 142 13.89 -13.03 0.36
N VAL A 143 15.11 -12.48 0.29
CA VAL A 143 15.93 -12.17 1.47
C VAL A 143 15.22 -11.19 2.40
N ALA A 144 14.72 -10.08 1.83
CA ALA A 144 13.96 -9.09 2.58
C ALA A 144 12.72 -9.70 3.22
N PHE A 145 11.96 -10.48 2.44
CA PHE A 145 10.75 -11.15 2.91
C PHE A 145 11.00 -12.10 4.08
N VAL A 146 12.02 -12.96 3.98
CA VAL A 146 12.40 -13.88 5.06
C VAL A 146 12.85 -13.12 6.31
N GLY A 147 13.64 -12.05 6.15
CA GLY A 147 14.06 -11.19 7.26
C GLY A 147 12.87 -10.56 7.98
N GLY A 148 11.91 -10.02 7.23
CA GLY A 148 10.69 -9.44 7.80
C GLY A 148 9.82 -10.47 8.50
N LEU A 149 9.61 -11.64 7.88
CA LEU A 149 8.81 -12.72 8.47
C LEU A 149 9.46 -13.26 9.75
N ALA A 150 10.78 -13.41 9.78
CA ALA A 150 11.52 -13.82 10.97
C ALA A 150 11.35 -12.80 12.11
N ALA A 151 11.48 -11.50 11.83
CA ALA A 151 11.25 -10.46 12.84
C ALA A 151 9.81 -10.47 13.37
N ALA A 152 8.81 -10.59 12.48
CA ALA A 152 7.41 -10.68 12.89
C ALA A 152 7.14 -11.92 13.77
N ALA A 153 7.69 -13.08 13.40
CA ALA A 153 7.58 -14.31 14.17
C ALA A 153 8.23 -14.18 15.56
N LEU A 154 9.38 -13.51 15.65
CA LEU A 154 10.03 -13.23 16.93
C LEU A 154 9.18 -12.33 17.81
N VAL A 155 8.60 -11.25 17.26
CA VAL A 155 7.72 -10.35 18.02
C VAL A 155 6.46 -11.06 18.52
N LEU A 156 5.88 -11.96 17.71
CA LEU A 156 4.68 -12.71 18.08
C LEU A 156 4.96 -13.91 18.99
N GLY A 157 6.19 -14.43 18.98
CA GLY A 157 6.60 -15.59 19.77
C GLY A 157 7.08 -15.26 21.19
N VAL A 158 7.21 -13.97 21.52
CA VAL A 158 7.60 -13.46 22.85
C VAL A 158 6.37 -12.84 23.52
#